data_AF-A0A4V0I7P5-F1
#
_entry.id   AF-A0A4V0I7P5-F1
#
_cell.length_a   1.000
_cell.length_b   1.000
_cell.length_c   1.000
_cell.angle_alpha   90.00
_cell.angle_beta   90.00
_cell.angle_gamma   90.00
#
_symmetry.space_group_name_H-M   'P 1'
#
loop_
_entity.id
_entity.type
_entity.pdbx_description
1 polymer ?
#
loop_
_entity_poly.entity_id
_entity_poly.type
_entity_poly.pdbx_seq_one_letter_code
_entity_poly.pdbx_strand_id
1 'polypeptide(L)'
;MADQELLRVVVVRKGKVKPTEFRLREGEIGLSLFRAADPPGVEAIVAAVRAAGKQGELGVAEIPTVVFRSLGLRLVRTPGGTPDPAVNALHVEARPSRWQQLVLWVRRRSVHEWFNTHAVPHLAAAAKLIE
;
A
#
# COMPACT_ATOMS: atom_id res chain seq x y z
N MET A 1 3.29 -3.83 -25.18
CA MET A 1 3.11 -4.52 -23.89
C MET A 1 2.72 -3.45 -22.90
N ALA A 2 1.51 -3.48 -22.35
CA ALA A 2 1.07 -2.44 -21.42
C ALA A 2 1.93 -2.55 -20.16
N ASP A 3 2.77 -1.54 -19.91
CA ASP A 3 3.55 -1.42 -18.68
C ASP A 3 2.63 -1.67 -17.50
N GLN A 4 2.88 -2.76 -16.78
CA GLN A 4 2.14 -3.04 -15.56
C GLN A 4 2.51 -1.94 -14.57
N GLU A 5 1.58 -1.01 -14.32
CA GLU A 5 1.77 0.01 -13.30
C GLU A 5 2.10 -0.71 -11.98
N LEU A 6 3.30 -0.47 -11.44
CA LEU A 6 3.78 -1.04 -10.18
C LEU A 6 3.58 -0.02 -9.07
N LEU A 7 3.17 -0.50 -7.89
CA LEU A 7 3.11 0.33 -6.68
C LEU A 7 4.14 -0.15 -5.68
N ARG A 8 4.90 0.81 -5.16
CA ARG A 8 5.85 0.67 -4.07
C ARG A 8 5.13 0.79 -2.73
N VAL A 9 5.34 -0.17 -1.86
CA VAL A 9 4.90 -0.14 -0.47
C VAL A 9 6.13 -0.08 0.40
N VAL A 10 6.21 0.90 1.29
CA VAL A 10 7.25 0.93 2.31
C VAL A 10 6.88 -0.06 3.41
N VAL A 11 7.70 -1.08 3.55
CA VAL A 11 7.51 -2.19 4.48
C VAL A 11 8.69 -2.26 5.45
N VAL A 12 8.46 -2.66 6.71
CA VAL A 12 9.51 -2.69 7.75
C VAL A 12 10.23 -4.04 7.74
N ARG A 13 11.45 -4.14 7.24
CA ARG A 13 12.10 -5.43 6.92
C ARG A 13 12.67 -6.20 8.13
N LYS A 14 12.65 -7.53 8.01
CA LYS A 14 13.76 -8.46 8.33
C LYS A 14 13.76 -9.59 7.26
N GLY A 15 14.56 -9.45 6.21
CA GLY A 15 14.80 -10.50 5.18
C GLY A 15 13.66 -10.84 4.19
N LYS A 16 12.40 -10.91 4.65
CA LYS A 16 11.20 -11.20 3.84
C LYS A 16 10.10 -10.17 4.12
N VAL A 17 9.22 -9.93 3.15
CA VAL A 17 8.02 -9.09 3.33
C VAL A 17 7.07 -9.79 4.29
N LYS A 18 6.64 -9.12 5.37
CA LYS A 18 5.73 -9.74 6.34
C LYS A 18 4.30 -9.25 6.11
N PRO A 19 3.29 -10.13 6.18
CA PRO A 19 1.88 -9.74 6.10
C PRO A 19 1.49 -8.65 7.09
N THR A 20 2.13 -8.62 8.27
CA THR A 20 1.93 -7.59 9.29
C THR A 20 2.21 -6.17 8.82
N GLU A 21 3.07 -5.99 7.81
CA GLU A 21 3.41 -4.67 7.26
C GLU A 21 2.33 -4.12 6.33
N PHE A 22 1.44 -4.98 5.81
CA PHE A 22 0.29 -4.57 4.99
C PHE A 22 -1.01 -4.44 5.78
N ARG A 23 -0.99 -4.67 7.09
CA ARG A 23 -2.22 -4.62 7.89
C ARG A 23 -2.72 -3.19 7.98
N LEU A 24 -4.03 -3.02 7.75
CA LEU A 24 -4.72 -1.81 8.16
C LEU A 24 -4.81 -1.75 9.67
N ARG A 25 -4.72 -0.54 10.22
CA ARG A 25 -5.03 -0.26 11.63
C ARG A 25 -6.52 -0.02 11.80
N GLU A 26 -6.99 -0.11 13.04
CA GLU A 26 -8.36 0.25 13.35
C GLU A 26 -8.62 1.73 13.01
N GLY A 27 -9.74 2.01 12.33
CA GLY A 27 -10.08 3.33 11.80
C GLY A 27 -9.50 3.65 10.42
N GLU A 28 -8.51 2.91 9.93
CA GLU A 28 -8.00 3.07 8.56
C GLU A 28 -8.95 2.45 7.53
N ILE A 29 -9.11 3.14 6.40
CA ILE A 29 -9.98 2.72 5.29
C ILE A 29 -9.21 2.30 4.04
N GLY A 30 -7.88 2.36 4.08
CA GLY A 30 -7.02 2.00 2.97
C GLY A 30 -5.55 1.95 3.34
N LEU A 31 -4.79 1.27 2.49
CA LEU A 31 -3.35 1.05 2.66
C LEU A 31 -2.59 2.13 1.88
N SER A 32 -1.65 2.82 2.53
CA SER A 32 -0.76 3.79 1.88
C SER A 32 0.28 3.12 0.98
N LEU A 33 0.41 3.65 -0.24
CA LEU A 33 1.27 3.16 -1.32
C LEU A 33 1.91 4.35 -2.04
N PHE A 34 2.97 4.10 -2.82
CA PHE A 34 3.67 5.08 -3.63
C PHE A 34 3.81 4.57 -5.06
N ARG A 35 3.67 5.41 -6.08
CA ARG A 35 3.85 4.98 -7.48
C ARG A 35 5.32 4.67 -7.77
N ALA A 36 5.59 3.60 -8.52
CA ALA A 36 6.96 3.21 -8.87
C ALA A 36 7.53 3.97 -10.08
N ALA A 37 6.65 4.41 -10.99
CA ALA A 37 7.01 4.94 -12.31
C ALA A 37 7.44 6.41 -12.31
N ASP A 38 7.28 7.12 -11.19
CA ASP A 38 7.52 8.56 -11.10
C ASP A 38 8.69 8.83 -10.12
N PRO A 39 9.56 9.84 -10.37
CA PRO A 39 10.52 10.29 -9.37
C PRO A 39 9.80 10.95 -8.19
N PRO A 40 10.22 10.67 -6.95
CA PRO A 40 11.58 10.25 -6.60
C PRO A 40 11.78 8.74 -6.34
N GLY A 41 13.04 8.29 -6.40
CA GLY A 41 13.44 6.88 -6.26
C GLY A 41 13.20 6.29 -4.86
N VAL A 42 13.48 4.98 -4.73
CA VAL A 42 13.25 4.20 -3.48
C VAL A 42 13.88 4.86 -2.25
N GLU A 43 15.13 5.32 -2.36
CA GLU A 43 15.85 5.95 -1.25
C GLU A 43 15.14 7.20 -0.72
N ALA A 44 14.60 8.04 -1.61
CA ALA A 44 13.88 9.25 -1.23
C ALA A 44 12.56 8.92 -0.53
N ILE A 45 11.84 7.90 -1.03
CA ILE A 45 10.61 7.41 -0.37
C ILE A 45 10.92 6.93 1.04
N VAL A 46 11.98 6.12 1.20
CA VAL A 46 12.41 5.61 2.52
C VAL A 46 12.83 6.74 3.45
N ALA A 47 13.63 7.70 2.97
CA ALA A 47 14.07 8.86 3.74
C ALA A 47 12.89 9.73 4.20
N ALA A 48 11.95 10.02 3.30
CA ALA A 48 10.76 10.81 3.60
C ALA A 48 9.84 10.12 4.61
N VAL A 49 9.66 8.80 4.50
CA VAL A 49 8.86 8.01 5.45
C VAL A 49 9.54 7.92 6.81
N ARG A 50 10.87 7.85 6.87
CA ARG A 50 11.63 7.93 8.12
C ARG A 50 11.50 9.31 8.76
N ALA A 51 11.59 10.38 7.97
CA ALA A 51 11.39 11.76 8.44
C ALA A 51 9.97 11.99 8.97
N ALA A 52 8.98 11.28 8.44
CA ALA A 52 7.60 11.25 8.96
C ALA A 52 7.44 10.44 10.27
N GLY A 53 8.54 9.96 10.86
CA GLY A 53 8.56 9.28 12.16
C GLY A 53 8.41 7.76 12.10
N LYS A 54 8.44 7.11 10.92
CA LYS A 54 8.49 5.65 10.87
C LYS A 54 9.87 5.15 11.28
N GLN A 55 9.89 4.34 12.34
CA GLN A 55 11.10 3.75 12.91
C GLN A 55 11.29 2.30 12.43
N GLY A 56 12.54 1.81 12.50
CA GLY A 56 12.92 0.45 12.13
C GLY A 56 13.70 0.35 10.80
N GLU A 57 14.02 -0.88 10.43
CA GLU A 57 14.59 -1.21 9.12
C GLU A 57 13.48 -1.09 8.07
N LEU A 58 13.59 -0.12 7.15
CA LEU A 58 12.59 0.11 6.09
C LEU A 58 13.12 -0.49 4.79
N GLY A 59 12.26 -1.11 4.02
CA GLY A 59 12.52 -1.54 2.65
C GLY A 59 11.31 -1.26 1.77
N VAL A 60 11.47 -1.45 0.47
CA VAL A 60 10.38 -1.26 -0.49
C VAL A 60 10.02 -2.56 -1.19
N ALA A 61 8.72 -2.81 -1.27
CA ALA A 61 8.16 -3.89 -2.07
C ALA A 61 7.33 -3.33 -3.22
N GLU A 62 7.49 -3.92 -4.40
CA GLU A 62 6.64 -3.64 -5.56
C GLU A 62 5.53 -4.68 -5.66
N ILE A 63 4.32 -4.19 -5.88
CA ILE A 63 3.13 -5.01 -6.14
C ILE A 63 2.49 -4.50 -7.44
N PRO A 64 2.20 -5.39 -8.41
CA PRO A 64 1.46 -5.01 -9.61
C PRO A 64 0.07 -4.44 -9.28
N THR A 65 -0.29 -3.31 -9.89
CA THR A 65 -1.62 -2.67 -9.68
C THR A 65 -2.78 -3.62 -9.96
N VAL A 66 -2.61 -4.58 -10.87
CA VAL A 66 -3.62 -5.60 -11.18
C VAL A 66 -4.01 -6.43 -9.96
N VAL A 67 -3.08 -6.69 -9.03
CA VAL A 67 -3.34 -7.43 -7.79
C VAL A 67 -4.30 -6.66 -6.90
N PHE A 68 -4.12 -5.34 -6.76
CA PHE A 68 -5.05 -4.51 -6.00
C PHE A 68 -6.44 -4.51 -6.65
N ARG A 69 -6.51 -4.37 -7.97
CA ARG A 69 -7.78 -4.38 -8.71
C ARG A 69 -8.50 -5.72 -8.57
N SER A 70 -7.80 -6.85 -8.65
CA SER A 70 -8.39 -8.18 -8.47
C SER A 70 -8.92 -8.42 -7.06
N LEU A 71 -8.39 -7.71 -6.05
CA LEU A 71 -8.88 -7.74 -4.67
C LEU A 71 -10.04 -6.77 -4.41
N GLY A 72 -10.59 -6.14 -5.46
CA GLY A 72 -11.67 -5.16 -5.34
C GLY A 72 -11.22 -3.83 -4.71
N LEU A 73 -9.92 -3.57 -4.68
CA LEU A 73 -9.33 -2.32 -4.21
C LEU A 73 -9.22 -1.32 -5.36
N ARG A 74 -9.52 -0.06 -5.07
CA ARG A 74 -9.28 1.08 -5.93
C ARG A 74 -8.10 1.89 -5.40
N LEU A 75 -7.34 2.46 -6.32
CA LEU A 75 -6.19 3.29 -6.04
C LEU A 75 -6.61 4.76 -6.12
N VAL A 76 -6.44 5.49 -5.04
CA VAL A 76 -6.89 6.89 -4.92
C VAL A 76 -5.70 7.76 -4.56
N ARG A 77 -5.45 8.82 -5.32
CA ARG A 77 -4.44 9.82 -4.92
C ARG A 77 -4.90 10.52 -3.65
N THR A 78 -4.04 10.58 -2.65
CA THR A 78 -4.32 11.29 -1.40
C THR A 78 -3.09 12.09 -1.00
N PRO A 79 -3.26 13.26 -0.33
CA PRO A 79 -2.14 13.97 0.23
C PRO A 79 -1.37 13.05 1.16
N GLY A 80 -0.10 12.81 0.87
CA GLY A 80 0.79 12.04 1.74
C GLY A 80 1.05 12.76 3.06
N GLY A 81 1.53 12.00 4.04
CA GLY A 81 1.93 12.51 5.36
C GLY A 81 3.43 12.75 5.49
N THR A 82 4.18 12.80 4.38
CA THR A 82 5.64 12.97 4.43
C THR A 82 6.03 14.45 4.32
N PRO A 83 7.20 14.87 4.84
CA PRO A 83 7.69 16.24 4.68
C PRO A 83 8.20 16.54 3.26
N ASP A 84 8.31 15.53 2.39
CA ASP A 84 8.79 15.67 1.02
C ASP A 84 7.61 15.82 0.03
N PRO A 85 7.48 16.98 -0.64
CA PRO A 85 6.42 17.22 -1.63
C PRO A 85 6.47 16.28 -2.83
N ALA A 86 7.67 15.86 -3.26
CA ALA A 86 7.84 14.97 -4.40
C ALA A 86 7.35 13.56 -4.07
N VAL A 87 7.61 13.08 -2.84
CA VAL A 87 7.06 11.80 -2.36
C VAL A 87 5.54 11.88 -2.19
N ASN A 88 5.01 12.99 -1.65
CA ASN A 88 3.57 13.19 -1.51
C ASN A 88 2.84 13.25 -2.86
N ALA A 89 3.48 13.76 -3.93
CA ALA A 89 2.89 13.81 -5.27
C ALA A 89 2.56 12.41 -5.82
N LEU A 90 3.27 11.39 -5.35
CA LEU A 90 3.13 10.00 -5.79
C LEU A 90 2.38 9.11 -4.81
N HIS A 91 1.90 9.69 -3.70
CA HIS A 91 1.18 8.95 -2.68
C HIS A 91 -0.23 8.56 -3.16
N VAL A 92 -0.56 7.30 -2.92
CA VAL A 92 -1.82 6.68 -3.33
C VAL A 92 -2.29 5.77 -2.20
N GLU A 93 -3.58 5.72 -1.96
CA GLU A 93 -4.18 4.75 -1.06
C GLU A 93 -4.94 3.67 -1.82
N ALA A 94 -4.71 2.40 -1.46
CA ALA A 94 -5.58 1.31 -1.85
C ALA A 94 -6.75 1.20 -0.88
N ARG A 95 -7.94 1.60 -1.35
CA ARG A 95 -9.20 1.56 -0.59
C ARG A 95 -10.15 0.55 -1.21
N PRO A 96 -11.10 -0.04 -0.46
CA PRO A 96 -12.17 -0.81 -1.07
C PRO A 96 -12.92 0.04 -2.11
N SER A 97 -13.25 -0.57 -3.25
CA SER A 97 -14.13 0.04 -4.25
C SER A 97 -15.53 0.27 -3.69
N ARG A 98 -16.32 1.17 -4.30
CA ARG A 98 -17.70 1.44 -3.86
C ARG A 98 -18.57 0.17 -3.86
N TRP A 99 -18.38 -0.68 -4.86
CA TRP A 99 -19.05 -1.98 -4.92
C TRP A 99 -18.62 -2.88 -3.75
N GLN A 100 -17.32 -2.98 -3.48
CA GLN A 100 -16.82 -3.75 -2.35
C GLN A 100 -17.33 -3.21 -1.01
N GLN A 101 -17.40 -1.88 -0.85
CA GLN A 101 -17.98 -1.25 0.34
C GLN A 101 -19.44 -1.65 0.53
N LEU A 102 -20.23 -1.67 -0.54
CA LEU A 102 -21.62 -2.14 -0.50
C LEU A 102 -21.70 -3.61 -0.09
N VAL A 103 -20.87 -4.49 -0.69
CA VAL A 103 -20.82 -5.91 -0.34
C VAL A 103 -20.46 -6.12 1.14
N LEU A 104 -19.46 -5.38 1.65
CA LEU A 104 -19.06 -5.45 3.06
C LEU A 104 -20.16 -4.96 3.99
N TRP A 105 -20.85 -3.88 3.61
CA TRP A 105 -21.97 -3.34 4.35
C TRP A 105 -23.13 -4.34 4.44
N VAL A 106 -23.55 -4.93 3.30
CA VAL A 106 -24.61 -5.95 3.26
C VAL A 106 -24.24 -7.17 4.12
N ARG A 107 -22.96 -7.57 4.10
CA ARG A 107 -22.45 -8.70 4.89
C ARG A 107 -22.13 -8.34 6.35
N ARG A 108 -22.36 -7.09 6.78
CA ARG A 108 -22.03 -6.57 8.12
C ARG A 108 -20.59 -6.86 8.53
N ARG A 109 -19.64 -6.80 7.59
CA ARG A 109 -18.21 -7.01 7.86
C ARG A 109 -17.47 -5.69 7.90
N SER A 110 -16.55 -5.55 8.85
CA SER A 110 -15.69 -4.38 8.91
C SER A 110 -14.67 -4.38 7.75
N VAL A 111 -14.34 -3.20 7.24
CA VAL A 111 -13.29 -3.04 6.22
C VAL A 111 -11.94 -3.53 6.74
N HIS A 112 -11.62 -3.19 8.00
CA HIS A 112 -10.40 -3.60 8.68
C HIS A 112 -10.24 -5.12 8.74
N GLU A 113 -11.26 -5.83 9.23
CA GLU A 113 -11.24 -7.29 9.31
C GLU A 113 -11.16 -7.93 7.93
N TRP A 114 -11.98 -7.49 6.98
CA TRP A 114 -11.94 -8.02 5.62
C TRP A 114 -10.57 -7.81 4.98
N PHE A 115 -9.99 -6.62 5.09
CA PHE A 115 -8.70 -6.32 4.49
C PHE A 115 -7.60 -7.20 5.10
N ASN A 116 -7.55 -7.28 6.43
CA ASN A 116 -6.50 -8.01 7.13
C ASN A 116 -6.60 -9.53 6.98
N THR A 117 -7.80 -10.07 6.78
CA THR A 117 -8.02 -11.51 6.59
C THR A 117 -7.96 -11.93 5.12
N HIS A 118 -8.42 -11.09 4.19
CA HIS A 118 -8.57 -11.43 2.78
C HIS A 118 -7.55 -10.75 1.87
N ALA A 119 -7.30 -9.45 2.01
CA ALA A 119 -6.39 -8.74 1.09
C ALA A 119 -4.91 -8.98 1.46
N VAL A 120 -4.57 -8.89 2.75
CA VAL A 120 -3.20 -8.95 3.25
C VAL A 120 -2.40 -10.19 2.79
N PRO A 121 -2.93 -11.43 2.86
CA PRO A 121 -2.18 -12.61 2.40
C PRO A 121 -1.82 -12.55 0.91
N HIS A 122 -2.73 -12.05 0.08
CA HIS A 122 -2.53 -11.94 -1.36
C HIS A 122 -1.53 -10.84 -1.71
N LEU A 123 -1.60 -9.70 -1.01
CA LEU A 123 -0.64 -8.61 -1.16
C LEU A 123 0.78 -9.06 -0.76
N ALA A 124 0.91 -9.76 0.36
CA ALA A 124 2.20 -10.29 0.81
C ALA A 124 2.78 -11.33 -0.14
N ALA A 125 1.94 -12.19 -0.74
CA ALA A 125 2.38 -13.19 -1.71
C ALA A 125 2.81 -12.57 -3.05
N ALA A 126 2.18 -11.47 -3.47
CA ALA A 126 2.50 -10.77 -4.71
C ALA A 126 3.64 -9.75 -4.58
N ALA A 127 4.05 -9.42 -3.35
CA ALA A 127 5.07 -8.43 -3.07
C ALA A 127 6.47 -8.93 -3.48
N LYS A 128 7.09 -8.20 -4.41
CA LYS A 128 8.50 -8.39 -4.77
C LYS A 128 9.34 -7.31 -4.11
N LEU A 129 10.25 -7.70 -3.24
CA LEU A 129 11.15 -6.75 -2.61
C LEU A 129 12.18 -6.21 -3.62
N ILE A 130 12.46 -4.92 -3.54
CA ILE A 130 13.40 -4.21 -4.44
C ILE A 130 14.56 -3.51 -3.70
N GLU A 131 14.72 -3.80 -2.41
CA GLU A 131 15.65 -3.18 -1.42
C GLU A 131 15.22 -1.79 -0.95
#